data_AF-A0A543Q0F1-F1
#
_entry.id   AF-A0A543Q0F1-F1
#
_cell.length_a   1.000
_cell.length_b   1.000
_cell.length_c   1.000
_cell.angle_alpha   90.00
_cell.angle_beta   90.00
_cell.angle_gamma   90.00
#
_symmetry.space_group_name_H-M   'P 1'
#
loop_
_entity.id
_entity.type
_entity.pdbx_description
1 polymer ?
#
loop_
_entity_poly.entity_id
_entity_poly.type
_entity_poly.pdbx_seq_one_letter_code
_entity_poly.pdbx_strand_id
1 'polypeptide(L)'
;MKIVYTLVIIGALALFALLLWWARGQVLVGNTPKDSSNWYAQHPESLAAENMRCWTLLRQTSFADIDKVMAAHPHCHAVYEAIQEQDGDRAD
;
A
#
# COMPACT_ATOMS: atom_id res chain seq x y z
N MET A 1 -44.24 -8.39 -13.75
CA MET A 1 -43.59 -9.00 -12.56
C MET A 1 -42.12 -9.39 -12.79
N LYS A 2 -41.71 -9.94 -13.96
CA LYS A 2 -40.30 -10.25 -14.28
C LYS A 2 -39.34 -9.05 -14.28
N ILE A 3 -39.77 -7.91 -14.82
CA ILE A 3 -38.94 -6.69 -14.97
C ILE A 3 -38.56 -6.07 -13.62
N VAL A 4 -39.48 -6.14 -12.64
CA VAL A 4 -39.22 -5.66 -11.28
C VAL A 4 -38.15 -6.52 -10.61
N TYR A 5 -38.22 -7.83 -10.80
CA TYR A 5 -37.23 -8.77 -10.25
C TYR A 5 -35.83 -8.52 -10.81
N THR A 6 -35.71 -8.23 -12.11
CA THR A 6 -34.42 -7.91 -12.73
C THR A 6 -33.81 -6.60 -12.20
N LEU A 7 -34.64 -5.58 -11.96
CA LEU A 7 -34.15 -4.32 -11.38
C LEU A 7 -33.64 -4.48 -9.95
N VAL A 8 -34.33 -5.30 -9.14
CA VAL A 8 -33.90 -5.60 -7.76
C VAL A 8 -32.57 -6.34 -7.75
N ILE A 9 -32.38 -7.33 -8.64
CA ILE A 9 -31.12 -8.08 -8.74
C ILE A 9 -29.97 -7.17 -9.17
N ILE A 10 -30.18 -6.30 -10.17
CA ILE A 10 -29.15 -5.36 -10.64
C ILE A 10 -28.79 -4.37 -9.52
N GLY A 11 -29.77 -3.85 -8.80
CA GLY A 11 -29.54 -2.97 -7.65
C GLY A 11 -28.74 -3.65 -6.54
N ALA A 12 -29.08 -4.90 -6.21
CA ALA A 12 -28.35 -5.67 -5.20
C ALA A 12 -26.89 -5.95 -5.61
N LEU A 13 -26.65 -6.28 -6.89
CA LEU A 13 -25.30 -6.50 -7.42
C LEU A 13 -24.47 -5.20 -7.42
N ALA A 14 -25.07 -4.06 -7.77
CA ALA A 14 -24.39 -2.76 -7.73
C ALA A 14 -23.99 -2.36 -6.31
N LEU A 15 -24.88 -2.57 -5.32
CA LEU A 15 -24.58 -2.36 -3.91
C LEU A 15 -23.46 -3.29 -3.41
N PHE A 16 -23.49 -4.57 -3.82
CA PHE A 16 -22.43 -5.52 -3.47
C PHE A 16 -21.08 -5.10 -4.06
N ALA A 17 -21.04 -4.64 -5.31
CA ALA A 17 -19.84 -4.13 -5.94
C ALA A 17 -19.30 -2.87 -5.23
N LEU A 18 -20.18 -1.95 -4.84
CA LEU A 18 -19.80 -0.76 -4.05
C LEU A 18 -19.25 -1.14 -2.68
N LEU A 19 -19.88 -2.08 -1.97
CA LEU A 19 -19.39 -2.57 -0.67
C LEU A 19 -18.02 -3.25 -0.79
N LEU A 20 -17.81 -4.07 -1.82
CA LEU A 20 -16.52 -4.70 -2.09
C LEU A 20 -15.45 -3.68 -2.50
N TRP A 21 -15.82 -2.61 -3.21
CA TRP A 21 -14.93 -1.51 -3.56
C TRP A 21 -14.45 -0.74 -2.32
N TRP A 22 -15.38 -0.43 -1.41
CA TRP A 22 -15.06 0.19 -0.11
C TRP A 22 -14.23 -0.74 0.78
N ALA A 23 -14.56 -2.04 0.81
CA ALA A 23 -13.77 -3.04 1.56
C ALA A 23 -12.34 -3.18 1.01
N ARG A 24 -12.13 -3.01 -0.30
CA ARG A 24 -10.79 -3.01 -0.90
C ARG A 24 -9.89 -1.88 -0.39
N GLY A 25 -10.46 -0.73 -0.02
CA GLY A 25 -9.73 0.38 0.58
C GLY A 25 -9.27 0.12 2.02
N GLN A 26 -9.91 -0.81 2.74
CA GLN A 26 -9.60 -1.11 4.15
C GLN A 26 -8.54 -2.21 4.33
N VAL A 27 -8.37 -3.08 3.33
CA VAL A 27 -7.33 -4.13 3.36
C VAL A 27 -5.92 -3.56 3.07
N LEU A 28 -5.82 -2.29 2.65
CA LEU A 28 -4.55 -1.59 2.38
C LEU A 28 -4.05 -0.71 3.52
N VAL A 29 -4.78 -0.59 4.65
CA VAL A 29 -4.43 0.33 5.75
C VAL A 29 -4.23 -0.40 7.10
N GLY A 30 -4.18 -1.73 7.09
CA GLY A 30 -4.00 -2.52 8.30
C GLY A 30 -2.60 -3.13 8.39
N ASN A 31 -1.73 -2.48 9.18
CA ASN A 31 -0.42 -2.95 9.65
C ASN A 31 0.79 -2.75 8.73
N THR A 32 1.11 -1.51 8.35
CA THR A 32 2.53 -1.15 8.45
C THR A 32 2.87 -1.09 9.95
N PRO A 33 3.85 -1.86 10.45
CA PRO A 33 4.24 -1.79 11.84
C PRO A 33 4.79 -0.38 12.05
N LYS A 34 4.05 0.45 12.77
CA LYS A 34 4.54 1.76 13.21
C LYS A 34 5.82 1.64 14.06
N ASP A 35 6.12 0.43 14.53
CA ASP A 35 7.35 0.07 15.23
C ASP A 35 8.58 -0.12 14.31
N SER A 36 8.41 -0.35 12.99
CA SER A 36 9.58 -0.56 12.12
C SER A 36 10.31 0.75 11.81
N SER A 37 9.61 1.88 11.66
CA SER A 37 10.28 3.18 11.37
C SER A 37 11.21 3.59 12.51
N ASN A 38 10.79 3.43 13.76
CA ASN A 38 11.60 3.74 14.94
C ASN A 38 12.82 2.81 15.08
N TRP A 39 12.72 1.55 14.61
CA TRP A 39 13.86 0.64 14.57
C TRP A 39 14.92 1.09 13.57
N TYR A 40 14.52 1.57 12.39
CA TYR A 40 15.44 2.10 11.38
C TYR A 40 16.11 3.40 11.79
N ALA A 41 15.47 4.24 12.60
CA ALA A 41 16.10 5.42 13.18
C ALA A 41 17.35 5.06 14.01
N GLN A 42 17.35 3.87 14.63
CA GLN A 42 18.48 3.37 15.42
C GLN A 42 19.48 2.53 14.58
N HIS A 43 19.11 2.11 13.37
CA HIS A 43 19.89 1.25 12.48
C HIS A 43 19.88 1.79 11.04
N PRO A 44 20.56 2.90 10.74
CA PRO A 44 20.54 3.52 9.42
C PRO A 44 21.16 2.63 8.32
N GLU A 45 22.09 1.75 8.68
CA GLU A 45 22.73 0.81 7.75
C GLU A 45 21.78 -0.28 7.27
N SER A 46 20.85 -0.74 8.12
CA SER A 46 19.86 -1.74 7.75
C SER A 46 18.80 -1.13 6.82
N LEU A 47 18.38 0.11 7.10
CA LEU A 47 17.52 0.91 6.22
C LEU A 47 18.14 1.05 4.83
N ALA A 48 19.42 1.43 4.72
CA ALA A 48 20.09 1.58 3.45
C ALA A 48 20.18 0.25 2.66
N ALA A 49 20.46 -0.86 3.35
CA ALA A 49 20.54 -2.18 2.73
C ALA A 49 19.17 -2.66 2.21
N GLU A 50 18.11 -2.42 2.96
CA GLU A 50 16.74 -2.80 2.56
C GLU A 50 16.18 -1.87 1.48
N ASN A 51 16.51 -0.58 1.53
CA ASN A 51 16.17 0.36 0.47
C ASN A 51 16.74 -0.09 -0.88
N MET A 52 18.01 -0.51 -0.92
CA MET A 52 18.63 -1.02 -2.15
C MET A 52 17.92 -2.27 -2.70
N ARG A 53 17.41 -3.14 -1.83
CA ARG A 53 16.62 -4.32 -2.23
C ARG A 53 15.26 -3.90 -2.81
N CYS A 54 14.56 -3.01 -2.13
CA CYS A 54 13.28 -2.46 -2.58
C CYS A 54 13.41 -1.66 -3.90
N TRP A 55 14.49 -0.90 -4.04
CA TRP A 55 14.80 -0.15 -5.26
C TRP A 55 15.09 -1.06 -6.45
N THR A 56 15.72 -2.21 -6.22
CA THR A 56 15.96 -3.21 -7.27
C THR A 56 14.66 -3.81 -7.79
N LEU A 57 13.69 -4.07 -6.88
CA LEU A 57 12.35 -4.52 -7.26
C LEU A 57 11.63 -3.44 -8.08
N LEU A 58 11.64 -2.19 -7.61
CA LEU A 58 11.02 -1.07 -8.32
C LEU A 58 11.64 -0.84 -9.70
N ARG A 59 12.98 -0.94 -9.84
CA ARG A 59 13.68 -0.79 -11.12
C ARG A 59 13.28 -1.83 -12.16
N GLN A 60 12.92 -3.03 -11.73
CA GLN A 60 12.44 -4.09 -12.64
C GLN A 60 10.97 -3.91 -13.04
N THR A 61 10.29 -2.92 -12.45
CA THR A 61 8.86 -2.70 -12.63
C THR A 61 8.62 -1.46 -13.50
N SER A 62 7.59 -1.50 -14.33
CA SER A 62 7.10 -0.30 -15.03
C SER A 62 6.60 0.75 -14.04
N PHE A 63 6.81 2.03 -14.35
CA PHE A 63 6.30 3.15 -13.54
C PHE A 63 4.79 3.09 -13.30
N ALA A 64 4.02 2.52 -14.24
CA ALA A 64 2.57 2.36 -14.13
C ALA A 64 2.12 1.28 -13.13
N ASP A 65 3.06 0.41 -12.69
CA ASP A 65 2.79 -0.71 -11.81
C ASP A 65 3.47 -0.55 -10.44
N ILE A 66 4.06 0.61 -10.14
CA ILE A 66 4.70 0.91 -8.85
C ILE A 66 3.71 0.69 -7.70
N ASP A 67 2.47 1.18 -7.83
CA ASP A 67 1.45 1.03 -6.79
C ASP A 67 1.10 -0.45 -6.53
N LYS A 68 1.12 -1.28 -7.58
CA LYS A 68 0.89 -2.73 -7.42
C LYS A 68 2.05 -3.42 -6.72
N VAL A 69 3.28 -3.00 -7.01
CA VAL A 69 4.48 -3.54 -6.37
C VAL A 69 4.57 -3.10 -4.91
N MET A 70 4.27 -1.85 -4.61
CA MET A 70 4.19 -1.33 -3.24
C MET A 70 3.09 -2.05 -2.44
N ALA A 71 1.94 -2.32 -3.07
CA ALA A 71 0.88 -3.11 -2.46
C ALA A 71 1.25 -4.60 -2.25
N ALA A 72 2.06 -5.18 -3.15
CA ALA A 72 2.56 -6.55 -3.01
C ALA A 72 3.72 -6.68 -2.00
N HIS A 73 4.44 -5.59 -1.75
CA HIS A 73 5.60 -5.53 -0.86
C HIS A 73 5.43 -4.42 0.20
N PRO A 74 4.53 -4.62 1.20
CA PRO A 74 4.23 -3.61 2.23
C PRO A 74 5.45 -3.22 3.08
N HIS A 75 6.46 -4.08 3.15
CA HIS A 75 7.73 -3.79 3.81
C HIS A 75 8.53 -2.68 3.08
N CYS A 76 8.51 -2.66 1.75
CA CYS A 76 9.15 -1.61 0.97
C CYS A 76 8.45 -0.26 1.12
N HIS A 77 7.13 -0.27 1.36
CA HIS A 77 6.40 0.94 1.73
C HIS A 77 6.90 1.50 3.07
N ALA A 78 7.06 0.65 4.09
CA ALA A 78 7.56 1.06 5.39
C ALA A 78 9.00 1.61 5.34
N VAL A 79 9.88 1.01 4.52
CA VAL A 79 11.24 1.53 4.30
C VAL A 79 11.21 2.91 3.61
N TYR A 80 10.32 3.09 2.62
CA TYR A 80 10.17 4.38 1.93
C TYR A 80 9.66 5.48 2.87
N GLU A 81 8.66 5.17 3.71
CA GLU A 81 8.15 6.09 4.74
C GLU A 81 9.26 6.47 5.74
N ALA A 82 10.06 5.49 6.20
CA ALA A 82 11.14 5.74 7.14
C ALA A 82 12.27 6.62 6.54
N ILE A 83 12.59 6.47 5.25
CA ILE A 83 13.54 7.34 4.56
C ILE A 83 12.99 8.76 4.44
N GLN A 84 11.71 8.89 4.07
CA GLN A 84 11.08 10.19 3.92
C GLN A 84 11.04 10.96 5.24
N GLU A 85 10.78 10.27 6.35
CA GLU A 85 10.82 10.83 7.70
C GLU A 85 12.26 11.26 8.07
N GLN A 86 13.27 10.44 7.76
CA GLN A 86 14.68 10.75 8.04
C GLN A 86 15.24 11.91 7.20
N ASP A 87 14.84 12.01 5.93
CA ASP A 87 15.23 13.12 5.05
C ASP A 87 14.53 14.44 5.44
N GLY A 88 13.29 14.36 5.94
CA GLY A 88 12.57 15.51 6.48
C GLY A 88 13.22 16.05 7.75
N ASP A 89 13.55 15.17 8.70
CA ASP A 89 14.16 15.54 9.99
C ASP A 89 15.61 16.06 9.85
N ARG A 90 16.26 15.77 8.71
CA ARG A 90 17.62 16.22 8.36
C ARG A 90 17.63 17.52 7.55
N ALA A 91 16.48 17.97 7.04
CA ALA A 91 16.34 19.19 6.26
C ALA A 91 16.09 20.45 7.11
N ASP A 92 15.85 20.27 8.41
CA ASP A 92 15.71 21.32 9.43
C ASP A 92 17.04 21.53 10.21
#